data_AF-A0A6J1WK19-F1
#
_entry.id   AF-A0A6J1WK19-F1
#
_cell.length_a   1.000
_cell.length_b   1.000
_cell.length_c   1.000
_cell.angle_alpha   90.00
_cell.angle_beta   90.00
_cell.angle_gamma   90.00
#
_symmetry.space_group_name_H-M   'P 1'
#
loop_
_entity.id
_entity.type
_entity.pdbx_description
1 polymer ?
#
loop_
_entity_poly.entity_id
_entity_poly.type
_entity_poly.pdbx_seq_one_letter_code
_entity_poly.pdbx_strand_id
1 'polypeptide(L)'
;MFFVTLYMCCITESWMQVDGSVSVNPVVIQIKGEDQGMTDNTVKRYHGGHNISIVNDKFMLDGQALHIVSGSLHYFRLPAEYWRDRLRKLKAAGLNSVSTYVEWSYHEPEERQYLFDGDRDIARFVQMAAEEGLHVLLRPGPYICAERDLVRN
;
A
#
# COMPACT_ATOMS: atom_id res chain seq x y z
N MET A 1 -31.37 -29.06 -9.91
CA MET A 1 -30.07 -29.56 -10.38
C MET A 1 -29.22 -28.32 -10.70
N PHE A 2 -28.87 -27.46 -9.73
CA PHE A 2 -27.97 -27.58 -8.57
C PHE A 2 -26.49 -27.82 -8.93
N PHE A 3 -25.65 -26.92 -8.42
CA PHE A 3 -24.19 -26.77 -8.48
C PHE A 3 -23.66 -26.19 -9.81
N VAL A 4 -23.08 -24.97 -9.88
CA VAL A 4 -22.19 -24.29 -8.92
C VAL A 4 -22.43 -22.75 -8.94
N THR A 5 -22.79 -22.21 -7.79
CA THR A 5 -22.63 -20.78 -7.41
C THR A 5 -21.69 -20.76 -6.19
N LEU A 6 -20.97 -19.65 -6.00
CA LEU A 6 -20.02 -19.28 -4.92
C LEU A 6 -18.54 -19.60 -5.16
N TYR A 7 -17.85 -18.64 -5.79
CA TYR A 7 -16.63 -18.05 -5.20
C TYR A 7 -16.73 -16.52 -5.35
N MET A 8 -17.69 -15.96 -4.63
CA MET A 8 -17.79 -14.54 -4.31
C MET A 8 -18.24 -14.48 -2.85
N CYS A 9 -17.28 -14.37 -1.93
CA CYS A 9 -17.41 -14.14 -0.48
C CYS A 9 -16.02 -14.37 0.12
N CYS A 10 -15.28 -13.45 0.73
CA CYS A 10 -15.61 -12.23 1.45
C CYS A 10 -14.42 -11.26 1.36
N ILE A 11 -14.57 -10.10 0.74
CA ILE A 11 -14.17 -8.79 1.31
C ILE A 11 -15.17 -7.77 0.74
N THR A 12 -16.43 -7.92 1.14
CA THR A 12 -17.46 -6.90 0.97
C THR A 12 -17.29 -5.89 2.10
N GLU A 13 -17.02 -4.63 1.74
CA GLU A 13 -17.61 -3.42 2.34
C GLU A 13 -17.54 -3.19 3.87
N SER A 14 -16.63 -3.83 4.58
CA SER A 14 -16.29 -3.45 5.95
C SER A 14 -14.82 -3.76 6.16
N TRP A 15 -14.14 -3.05 7.07
CA TRP A 15 -12.73 -3.26 7.43
C TRP A 15 -11.69 -2.60 6.51
N MET A 16 -11.81 -1.29 6.31
CA MET A 16 -10.70 -0.43 5.90
C MET A 16 -10.38 0.50 7.08
N GLN A 17 -9.51 0.05 7.99
CA GLN A 17 -8.96 0.91 9.05
C GLN A 17 -7.67 1.56 8.55
N VAL A 18 -7.68 2.89 8.54
CA VAL A 18 -6.51 3.72 8.22
C VAL A 18 -5.96 4.25 9.54
N ASP A 19 -4.82 3.72 9.97
CA ASP A 19 -4.02 4.33 11.03
C ASP A 19 -2.98 5.25 10.37
N GLY A 20 -3.02 6.56 10.68
CA GLY A 20 -1.94 7.49 10.32
C GLY A 20 -0.60 7.03 10.93
N SER A 21 0.57 7.21 10.33
CA SER A 21 1.01 8.20 9.35
C SER A 21 2.39 7.78 8.82
N VAL A 22 2.66 7.92 7.53
CA VAL A 22 4.05 8.09 7.02
C VAL A 22 4.04 9.23 5.99
N SER A 23 4.84 10.25 6.29
CA SER A 23 5.03 11.45 5.47
C SER A 23 6.46 11.48 4.93
N VAL A 24 6.56 11.21 3.65
CA VAL A 24 7.32 12.00 2.69
C VAL A 24 6.35 12.20 1.54
N ASN A 25 6.42 13.26 0.74
CA ASN A 25 5.68 13.25 -0.53
C ASN A 25 6.23 12.04 -1.32
N PRO A 26 5.47 10.93 -1.46
CA PRO A 26 4.00 10.81 -1.52
C PRO A 26 3.31 10.37 -0.22
N VAL A 27 2.03 10.76 -0.05
CA VAL A 27 1.17 10.21 1.00
C VAL A 27 1.20 8.67 0.96
N VAL A 28 1.84 8.07 1.98
CA VAL A 28 1.86 6.62 2.17
C VAL A 28 0.74 6.25 3.14
N ILE A 29 -0.26 5.56 2.63
CA ILE A 29 -1.38 5.03 3.41
C ILE A 29 -1.06 3.56 3.70
N GLN A 30 -0.71 3.28 4.95
CA GLN A 30 -0.50 1.91 5.40
C GLN A 30 -1.85 1.25 5.70
N ILE A 31 -2.15 0.14 5.02
CA ILE A 31 -3.34 -0.67 5.29
C ILE A 31 -2.91 -1.82 6.20
N LYS A 32 -3.35 -1.82 7.46
CA LYS A 32 -3.13 -2.95 8.37
C LYS A 32 -4.23 -4.01 8.21
N GLY A 33 -3.85 -5.28 8.33
CA GLY A 33 -4.76 -6.36 8.68
C GLY A 33 -4.94 -6.38 10.20
N GLU A 34 -6.11 -6.85 10.63
CA GLU A 34 -6.62 -6.90 12.01
C GLU A 34 -5.57 -7.27 13.08
N ASP A 35 -5.41 -6.40 14.08
CA ASP A 35 -4.84 -6.73 15.40
C ASP A 35 -5.86 -6.30 16.46
N GLN A 36 -6.33 -7.26 17.26
CA GLN A 36 -7.27 -6.98 18.34
C GLN A 36 -6.61 -6.12 19.44
N GLY A 37 -7.19 -4.95 19.67
CA GLY A 37 -7.09 -4.20 20.92
C GLY A 37 -6.21 -2.95 20.85
N MET A 38 -6.84 -1.78 20.71
CA MET A 38 -6.30 -0.55 21.27
C MET A 38 -7.44 0.44 21.55
N THR A 39 -7.86 0.50 22.82
CA THR A 39 -8.65 1.60 23.37
C THR A 39 -7.70 2.66 23.91
N ASP A 40 -7.35 3.68 23.13
CA ASP A 40 -7.05 5.00 23.70
C ASP A 40 -7.00 6.09 22.62
N ASN A 41 -7.59 7.25 22.93
CA ASN A 41 -7.65 8.47 22.11
C ASN A 41 -6.28 9.18 22.07
N THR A 42 -5.22 8.48 21.67
CA THR A 42 -3.90 9.10 21.51
C THR A 42 -3.70 9.57 20.07
N VAL A 43 -4.09 10.81 19.77
CA VAL A 43 -3.74 11.47 18.51
C VAL A 43 -2.23 11.72 18.50
N LYS A 44 -1.45 10.82 17.89
CA LYS A 44 -0.01 11.01 17.68
C LYS A 44 0.23 12.09 16.62
N ARG A 45 0.60 13.29 17.04
CA ARG A 45 0.96 14.41 16.15
C ARG A 45 2.44 14.32 15.75
N TYR A 46 2.70 13.93 14.51
CA TYR A 46 4.04 14.01 13.92
C TYR A 46 4.18 15.30 13.10
N HIS A 47 5.29 16.03 13.31
CA HIS A 47 5.55 17.31 12.66
C HIS A 47 5.86 17.08 11.17
N GLY A 48 5.01 17.62 10.28
CA GLY A 48 5.18 17.53 8.81
C GLY A 48 4.33 16.47 8.10
N GLY A 49 3.31 15.90 8.75
CA GLY A 49 2.45 14.86 8.16
C GLY A 49 1.13 15.34 7.57
N HIS A 50 0.71 14.71 6.47
CA HIS A 50 -0.66 14.77 5.99
C HIS A 50 -1.61 14.07 6.98
N ASN A 51 -2.76 14.67 7.26
CA ASN A 51 -3.80 14.07 8.11
C ASN A 51 -4.78 13.27 7.24
N ILE A 52 -4.96 11.99 7.56
CA ILE A 52 -6.01 11.15 6.98
C ILE A 52 -7.06 10.85 8.06
N SER A 53 -8.33 11.09 7.74
CA SER A 53 -9.47 10.82 8.64
C SER A 53 -10.66 10.29 7.85
N ILE A 54 -11.64 9.71 8.54
CA ILE A 54 -12.89 9.22 7.96
C ILE A 54 -14.03 10.05 8.52
N VAL A 55 -14.79 10.72 7.66
CA VAL A 55 -15.94 11.55 8.04
C VAL A 55 -17.10 11.22 7.11
N ASN A 56 -18.25 10.82 7.67
CA ASN A 56 -19.45 10.44 6.91
C ASN A 56 -19.15 9.45 5.78
N ASP A 57 -18.46 8.34 6.12
CA ASP A 57 -18.04 7.28 5.18
C ASP A 57 -17.16 7.73 4.01
N LYS A 58 -16.44 8.86 4.18
CA LYS A 58 -15.48 9.37 3.19
C LYS A 58 -14.09 9.51 3.81
N PHE A 59 -13.07 9.15 3.03
CA PHE A 59 -11.71 9.51 3.37
C PHE A 59 -11.52 11.01 3.22
N MET A 60 -10.81 11.61 4.17
CA MET A 60 -10.46 13.01 4.18
C MET A 60 -8.94 13.11 4.24
N LEU A 61 -8.33 13.84 3.31
CA LEU A 61 -6.91 14.17 3.31
C LEU A 61 -6.77 15.67 3.58
N ASP A 62 -6.17 16.04 4.71
CA ASP A 62 -6.01 17.42 5.17
C ASP A 62 -7.33 18.22 5.14
N GLY A 63 -8.43 17.56 5.51
CA GLY A 63 -9.77 18.14 5.52
C GLY A 63 -10.47 18.21 4.16
N GLN A 64 -9.85 17.75 3.08
CA GLN A 64 -10.48 17.62 1.76
C GLN A 64 -10.94 16.19 1.51
N ALA A 65 -12.13 16.02 0.92
CA ALA A 65 -12.63 14.68 0.59
C ALA A 65 -11.74 14.02 -0.46
N LEU A 66 -11.22 12.83 -0.13
CA LEU A 66 -10.39 12.00 -0.98
C LEU A 66 -11.19 10.77 -1.41
N HIS A 67 -11.41 10.62 -2.72
CA HIS A 67 -11.92 9.37 -3.28
C HIS A 67 -10.74 8.59 -3.86
N ILE A 68 -10.41 7.45 -3.26
CA ILE A 68 -9.24 6.66 -3.64
C ILE A 68 -9.62 5.76 -4.83
N VAL A 69 -8.95 5.97 -5.97
CA VAL A 69 -9.05 5.10 -7.14
C VAL A 69 -7.65 4.56 -7.43
N SER A 70 -7.43 3.29 -7.09
CA SER A 70 -6.11 2.66 -7.05
C SER A 70 -5.98 1.50 -8.03
N GLY A 71 -4.77 1.33 -8.58
CA GLY A 71 -4.35 0.12 -9.27
C GLY A 71 -3.17 -0.55 -8.56
N SER A 72 -3.09 -1.87 -8.61
CA SER A 72 -1.99 -2.62 -8.00
C SER A 72 -0.78 -2.69 -8.94
N LEU A 73 0.39 -2.30 -8.43
CA LEU A 73 1.67 -2.41 -9.11
C LEU A 73 2.72 -2.85 -8.10
N HIS A 74 3.31 -4.02 -8.31
CA HIS A 74 4.30 -4.59 -7.40
C HIS A 74 5.71 -4.38 -7.95
N TYR A 75 6.48 -3.51 -7.30
CA TYR A 75 7.83 -3.13 -7.77
C TYR A 75 8.74 -4.35 -7.92
N PHE A 76 8.66 -5.32 -7.01
CA PHE A 76 9.45 -6.56 -7.03
C PHE A 76 9.13 -7.51 -8.19
N ARG A 77 8.09 -7.24 -9.00
CA ARG A 77 7.76 -8.02 -10.21
C ARG A 77 8.29 -7.38 -11.50
N LEU A 78 8.96 -6.24 -11.42
CA LEU A 78 9.40 -5.45 -12.57
C LEU A 78 10.79 -4.86 -12.36
N PRO A 79 11.66 -4.85 -13.39
CA PRO A 79 12.91 -4.12 -13.32
C PRO A 79 12.68 -2.62 -13.06
N ALA A 80 13.56 -1.99 -12.27
CA ALA A 80 13.41 -0.60 -11.82
C ALA A 80 13.34 0.42 -12.95
N GLU A 81 13.94 0.13 -14.09
CA GLU A 81 13.88 0.97 -15.29
C GLU A 81 12.44 1.17 -15.81
N TYR A 82 11.53 0.21 -15.55
CA TYR A 82 10.15 0.27 -16.04
C TYR A 82 9.16 0.86 -15.04
N TRP A 83 9.53 1.06 -13.77
CA TRP A 83 8.59 1.52 -12.74
C TRP A 83 7.91 2.82 -13.12
N ARG A 84 8.68 3.81 -13.57
CA ARG A 84 8.14 5.12 -13.96
C ARG A 84 7.19 5.03 -15.16
N ASP A 85 7.51 4.22 -16.16
CA ASP A 85 6.60 3.99 -17.30
C ASP A 85 5.26 3.42 -16.83
N ARG A 86 5.28 2.43 -15.92
CA ARG A 86 4.05 1.84 -15.37
C ARG A 86 3.26 2.84 -14.52
N LEU A 87 3.92 3.62 -13.67
CA LEU A 87 3.28 4.66 -12.86
C LEU A 87 2.60 5.73 -13.74
N ARG A 88 3.26 6.16 -14.82
CA ARG A 88 2.66 7.08 -15.79
C ARG A 88 1.42 6.51 -16.47
N LYS A 89 1.45 5.24 -16.84
CA LYS A 89 0.28 4.55 -17.42
C LYS A 89 -0.88 4.47 -16.44
N LEU A 90 -0.61 4.19 -15.16
CA LEU A 90 -1.63 4.23 -14.11
C LEU A 90 -2.24 5.63 -13.97
N LYS A 91 -1.40 6.66 -13.94
CA LYS A 91 -1.86 8.05 -13.88
C LYS A 91 -2.70 8.43 -15.10
N ALA A 92 -2.26 8.06 -16.30
CA ALA A 92 -2.98 8.31 -17.55
C ALA A 92 -4.31 7.55 -17.63
N ALA A 93 -4.44 6.41 -16.94
CA ALA A 93 -5.69 5.67 -16.80
C ALA A 93 -6.70 6.34 -15.83
N GLY A 94 -6.34 7.48 -15.21
CA GLY A 94 -7.19 8.22 -14.29
C GLY A 94 -7.08 7.79 -12.84
N LEU A 95 -6.11 6.94 -12.50
CA LEU A 95 -5.85 6.53 -11.11
C LEU A 95 -5.16 7.67 -10.35
N ASN A 96 -5.51 7.81 -9.07
CA ASN A 96 -4.85 8.76 -8.16
C ASN A 96 -3.95 8.07 -7.14
N SER A 97 -4.04 6.75 -7.04
CA SER A 97 -3.31 5.95 -6.07
C SER A 97 -2.71 4.70 -6.73
N VAL A 98 -1.61 4.20 -6.16
CA VAL A 98 -1.00 2.91 -6.51
C VAL A 98 -0.89 2.05 -5.26
N SER A 99 -1.27 0.79 -5.35
CA SER A 99 -1.12 -0.19 -4.26
C SER A 99 0.06 -1.12 -4.52
N THR A 100 0.94 -1.29 -3.53
CA THR A 100 2.03 -2.27 -3.59
C THR A 100 2.16 -3.06 -2.30
N TYR A 101 2.48 -4.34 -2.44
CA TYR A 101 3.01 -5.15 -1.35
C TYR A 101 4.49 -4.87 -1.13
N VAL A 102 4.97 -5.19 0.07
CA VAL A 102 6.40 -5.34 0.37
C VAL A 102 6.67 -6.82 0.58
N GLU A 103 7.53 -7.38 -0.25
CA GLU A 103 7.89 -8.79 -0.15
C GLU A 103 9.10 -8.96 0.77
N TRP A 104 8.85 -9.39 2.01
CA TRP A 104 9.91 -9.45 3.01
C TRP A 104 11.02 -10.44 2.65
N SER A 105 10.72 -11.59 2.06
CA SER A 105 11.72 -12.55 1.55
C SER A 105 12.63 -11.95 0.46
N TYR A 106 12.15 -10.94 -0.27
CA TYR A 106 12.93 -10.23 -1.28
C TYR A 106 13.91 -9.22 -0.65
N HIS A 107 13.56 -8.69 0.52
CA HIS A 107 14.40 -7.77 1.29
C HIS A 107 15.30 -8.46 2.32
N GLU A 108 14.89 -9.60 2.85
CA GLU A 108 15.63 -10.42 3.83
C GLU A 108 15.80 -11.85 3.27
N PRO A 109 16.68 -12.07 2.27
CA PRO A 109 16.92 -13.41 1.73
C PRO A 109 17.64 -14.34 2.72
N GLU A 110 18.44 -13.77 3.62
CA GLU A 110 19.07 -14.45 4.76
C GLU A 110 18.69 -13.72 6.05
N GLU A 111 18.53 -14.47 7.14
CA GLU A 111 18.13 -13.88 8.43
C GLU A 111 19.06 -12.73 8.81
N ARG A 112 18.48 -11.55 9.07
CA ARG A 112 19.16 -10.28 9.43
C ARG A 112 20.03 -9.67 8.33
N GLN A 113 19.89 -10.10 7.08
CA GLN A 113 20.53 -9.45 5.93
C GLN A 113 19.51 -8.68 5.09
N TYR A 114 19.52 -7.35 5.20
CA TYR A 114 18.55 -6.49 4.53
C TYR A 114 19.10 -5.86 3.24
N LEU A 115 18.36 -6.01 2.14
CA LEU A 115 18.69 -5.49 0.82
C LEU A 115 17.59 -4.54 0.32
N PHE A 116 17.96 -3.29 0.06
CA PHE A 116 17.06 -2.20 -0.38
C PHE A 116 17.63 -1.41 -1.57
N ASP A 117 18.43 -2.07 -2.40
CA ASP A 117 19.15 -1.49 -3.54
C ASP A 117 18.64 -2.03 -4.89
N GLY A 118 18.91 -1.28 -5.96
CA GLY A 118 18.51 -1.66 -7.32
C GLY A 118 17.00 -1.88 -7.46
N ASP A 119 16.59 -3.08 -7.87
CA ASP A 119 15.18 -3.47 -8.01
C ASP A 119 14.48 -3.71 -6.65
N ARG A 120 15.22 -3.68 -5.54
CA ARG A 120 14.69 -3.75 -4.16
C ARG A 120 14.54 -2.37 -3.52
N ASP A 121 14.81 -1.29 -4.26
CA ASP A 121 14.71 0.06 -3.71
C ASP A 121 13.25 0.54 -3.67
N ILE A 122 12.54 0.12 -2.61
CA ILE A 122 11.15 0.53 -2.37
C ILE A 122 11.04 2.04 -2.09
N ALA A 123 12.04 2.64 -1.46
CA ALA A 123 12.02 4.08 -1.16
C ALA A 123 12.02 4.88 -2.47
N ARG A 124 12.85 4.47 -3.43
CA ARG A 124 12.86 5.03 -4.78
C ARG A 124 11.55 4.79 -5.53
N PHE A 125 10.96 3.60 -5.44
CA PHE A 125 9.64 3.35 -6.04
C PHE A 125 8.56 4.29 -5.50
N VAL A 126 8.51 4.44 -4.17
CA VAL A 126 7.58 5.36 -3.49
C VAL A 126 7.84 6.80 -3.93
N GLN A 127 9.10 7.25 -3.94
CA GLN A 127 9.45 8.59 -4.41
C GLN A 127 9.00 8.84 -5.86
N MET A 128 9.21 7.88 -6.76
CA MET A 128 8.74 7.99 -8.15
C MET A 128 7.22 8.11 -8.24
N ALA A 129 6.47 7.36 -7.44
CA ALA A 129 5.00 7.46 -7.42
C ALA A 129 4.56 8.88 -7.01
N ALA A 130 5.26 9.51 -6.07
CA ALA A 130 5.02 10.89 -5.67
C ALA A 130 5.23 11.90 -6.79
N GLU A 131 6.35 11.76 -7.49
CA GLU A 131 6.71 12.65 -8.58
C GLU A 131 5.71 12.56 -9.73
N GLU A 132 5.12 11.39 -9.96
CA GLU A 132 4.04 11.19 -10.94
C GLU A 132 2.64 11.54 -10.38
N GLY A 133 2.57 12.07 -9.15
CA GLY A 133 1.34 12.55 -8.51
C GLY A 133 0.37 11.44 -8.13
N LEU A 134 0.90 10.31 -7.67
CA LEU A 134 0.14 9.17 -7.15
C LEU A 134 0.34 9.04 -5.63
N HIS A 135 -0.74 8.81 -4.90
CA HIS A 135 -0.66 8.35 -3.51
C HIS A 135 -0.24 6.88 -3.48
N VAL A 136 0.38 6.42 -2.38
CA VAL A 136 0.84 5.03 -2.26
C VAL A 136 0.06 4.32 -1.16
N LEU A 137 -0.66 3.26 -1.52
CA LEU A 137 -1.25 2.32 -0.58
C LEU A 137 -0.25 1.19 -0.30
N LEU A 138 0.44 1.29 0.83
CA LEU A 138 1.51 0.35 1.17
C LEU A 138 0.97 -0.81 2.01
N ARG A 139 1.32 -2.03 1.60
CA ARG A 139 0.92 -3.28 2.25
C ARG A 139 2.16 -4.06 2.68
N PRO A 140 2.78 -3.71 3.83
CA PRO A 140 4.15 -4.11 4.14
C PRO A 140 4.39 -5.58 4.56
N GLY A 141 3.42 -6.49 4.37
CA GLY A 141 3.57 -7.86 4.88
C GLY A 141 3.64 -7.90 6.42
N PRO A 142 4.07 -9.01 7.04
CA PRO A 142 5.11 -9.94 6.58
C PRO A 142 4.62 -11.03 5.62
N TYR A 143 3.33 -11.34 5.63
CA TYR A 143 2.71 -12.26 4.68
C TYR A 143 1.83 -11.49 3.69
N ILE A 144 2.03 -11.72 2.39
CA ILE A 144 1.35 -10.97 1.34
C ILE A 144 0.43 -11.84 0.47
N CYS A 145 0.41 -13.16 0.69
CA CYS A 145 0.00 -14.16 -0.30
C CYS A 145 0.76 -13.94 -1.63
N ALA A 146 0.28 -12.98 -2.43
CA ALA A 146 0.84 -12.47 -3.69
C ALA A 146 1.43 -13.54 -4.61
N GLU A 147 0.89 -14.76 -4.57
CA GLU A 147 1.37 -15.93 -5.30
C GLU A 147 2.90 -16.09 -5.22
N ARG A 148 3.48 -15.78 -4.06
CA ARG A 148 4.90 -15.92 -3.78
C ARG A 148 5.14 -17.11 -2.86
N ASP A 149 6.17 -17.89 -3.16
CA ASP A 149 6.59 -18.99 -2.30
C ASP A 149 7.13 -18.45 -0.98
N LEU A 150 6.70 -19.08 0.11
CA LEU A 150 7.31 -18.90 1.44
C LEU A 150 8.63 -19.66 1.46
N VAL A 151 9.66 -19.13 0.79
CA VAL A 151 10.97 -19.77 0.82
C VAL A 151 11.59 -19.53 2.21
N ARG A 152 11.53 -20.56 3.05
CA ARG A 152 12.46 -20.73 4.17
C ARG A 152 13.62 -21.57 3.64
N ASN A 153 14.79 -20.96 3.48
CA ASN A 153 16.04 -21.72 3.37
C ASN A 153 16.44 -22.24 4.75
#